data_AF-A0A346A1Y5-F1
#
_entry.id   AF-A0A346A1Y5-F1
#
_cell.length_a   1.000
_cell.length_b   1.000
_cell.length_c   1.000
_cell.angle_alpha   90.00
_cell.angle_beta   90.00
_cell.angle_gamma   90.00
#
_symmetry.space_group_name_H-M   'P 1'
#
loop_
_entity.id
_entity.type
_entity.pdbx_description
1 polymer ?
#
loop_
_entity_poly.entity_id
_entity_poly.type
_entity_poly.pdbx_seq_one_letter_code
_entity_poly.pdbx_strand_id
1 'polypeptide(L)'
;MNVLQFPGRDLPHDWQRSEMNALLAAAGESLDKGTVTGWEIGETERGDPQLYLLGPAPDHECVLCVSRLGRQYVLEDGEGRILCEHDAIGSLSDQVRHALRHKKAAIIARATVVWLAIKESIEERMEPILGEPVELLSHMAPQLVALV
;
A
#
# COMPACT_ATOMS: atom_id res chain seq x y z
N MET A 1 13.48 13.92 9.37
CA MET A 1 13.40 14.57 8.06
C MET A 1 11.94 14.97 7.88
N ASN A 2 11.63 16.27 7.74
CA ASN A 2 10.26 16.78 7.82
C ASN A 2 9.80 17.13 6.40
N VAL A 3 8.83 16.39 5.86
CA VAL A 3 8.31 16.62 4.50
C VAL A 3 7.22 17.69 4.60
N LEU A 4 7.47 18.84 3.96
CA LEU A 4 6.51 19.93 3.89
C LEU A 4 5.52 19.63 2.75
N GLN A 5 4.25 19.40 3.11
CA GLN A 5 3.17 19.25 2.15
C GLN A 5 2.85 20.62 1.53
N PHE A 6 3.14 20.81 0.24
CA PHE A 6 2.83 22.05 -0.47
C PHE A 6 1.39 22.03 -0.99
N PRO A 7 0.58 23.08 -0.74
CA PRO A 7 -0.73 23.21 -1.37
C PRO A 7 -0.54 23.39 -2.89
N GLY A 8 -1.35 22.66 -3.66
CA GLY A 8 -1.24 22.52 -5.12
C GLY A 8 -0.81 23.80 -5.83
N ARG A 9 0.45 23.83 -6.27
CA ARG A 9 0.98 24.84 -7.17
C ARG A 9 0.30 24.70 -8.53
N ASP A 10 0.14 25.83 -9.22
CA ASP A 10 -0.22 25.87 -10.63
C ASP A 10 0.53 24.78 -11.38
N LEU A 11 -0.22 23.95 -12.12
CA LEU A 11 0.33 22.84 -12.89
C LEU A 11 1.52 23.37 -13.72
N PRO A 12 2.73 22.77 -13.60
CA PRO A 12 3.81 23.11 -14.51
C PRO A 12 3.34 22.92 -15.95
N HIS A 13 3.92 23.68 -16.88
CA HIS A 13 3.42 23.99 -18.23
C HIS A 13 3.00 22.80 -19.12
N ASP A 14 3.18 21.56 -18.69
CA ASP A 14 3.04 20.40 -19.54
C ASP A 14 1.77 19.57 -19.27
N TRP A 15 1.32 19.33 -18.04
CA TRP A 15 0.10 18.53 -17.84
C TRP A 15 -1.17 19.32 -18.19
N GLN A 16 -1.98 18.80 -19.12
CA GLN A 16 -3.31 19.36 -19.32
C GLN A 16 -4.18 19.05 -18.10
N ARG A 17 -4.98 20.01 -17.65
CA ARG A 17 -5.87 19.85 -16.49
C ARG A 17 -6.80 18.65 -16.63
N SER A 18 -7.27 18.35 -17.84
CA SER A 18 -8.10 17.18 -18.14
C SER A 18 -7.36 15.86 -17.90
N GLU A 19 -6.09 15.77 -18.30
CA GLU A 19 -5.25 14.59 -18.09
C GLU A 19 -5.03 14.37 -16.59
N MET A 20 -4.65 15.42 -15.86
CA MET A 20 -4.41 15.34 -14.42
C MET A 20 -5.69 14.94 -13.68
N ASN A 21 -6.83 15.53 -14.01
CA ASN A 21 -8.10 15.17 -13.40
C ASN A 21 -8.47 13.71 -13.66
N ALA A 22 -8.19 13.18 -14.86
CA ALA A 22 -8.46 11.78 -15.18
C ALA A 22 -7.60 10.83 -14.33
N LEU A 23 -6.30 11.12 -14.19
CA LEU A 23 -5.37 10.32 -13.38
C LEU A 23 -5.71 10.38 -11.89
N LEU A 24 -5.98 11.57 -11.36
CA LEU A 24 -6.37 11.73 -9.95
C LEU A 24 -7.74 11.10 -9.66
N ALA A 25 -8.69 11.18 -10.59
CA ALA A 25 -9.97 10.47 -10.46
C ALA A 25 -9.79 8.94 -10.49
N ALA A 26 -8.83 8.42 -11.27
CA ALA A 26 -8.49 7.00 -11.24
C ALA A 26 -7.86 6.57 -9.91
N ALA A 27 -7.06 7.44 -9.29
CA ALA A 27 -6.43 7.22 -7.99
C ALA A 27 -7.37 7.48 -6.79
N GLY A 28 -8.50 8.15 -6.98
CA GLY A 28 -9.39 8.63 -5.90
C GLY A 28 -9.78 7.56 -4.88
N GLU A 29 -10.16 6.36 -5.32
CA GLU A 29 -10.51 5.26 -4.41
C GLU A 29 -9.33 4.84 -3.50
N SER A 30 -8.11 4.94 -4.00
CA SER A 30 -6.89 4.60 -3.26
C SER A 30 -6.43 5.73 -2.35
N LEU A 31 -6.71 6.98 -2.73
CA LEU A 31 -6.53 8.17 -1.89
C LEU A 31 -7.47 8.13 -0.68
N ASP A 32 -8.75 7.88 -0.90
CA ASP A 32 -9.76 7.81 0.17
C ASP A 32 -9.46 6.70 1.20
N LYS A 33 -8.80 5.63 0.75
CA LYS A 33 -8.44 4.46 1.58
C LYS A 33 -7.03 4.55 2.17
N GLY A 34 -6.26 5.59 1.86
CA GLY A 34 -4.91 5.81 2.38
C GLY A 34 -3.83 4.89 1.82
N THR A 35 -4.10 4.10 0.77
CA THR A 35 -3.07 3.32 0.07
C THR A 35 -2.14 4.22 -0.74
N VAL A 36 -2.73 5.28 -1.31
CA VAL A 36 -2.01 6.44 -1.82
C VAL A 36 -2.31 7.57 -0.86
N THR A 37 -1.30 8.28 -0.36
CA THR A 37 -1.51 9.38 0.60
C THR A 37 -1.20 10.75 0.01
N GLY A 38 -0.58 10.78 -1.16
CA GLY A 38 -0.27 12.00 -1.87
C GLY A 38 0.15 11.73 -3.30
N TRP A 39 0.45 12.80 -4.00
CA TRP A 39 1.02 12.77 -5.33
C TRP A 39 1.98 13.93 -5.51
N GLU A 40 2.97 13.73 -6.37
CA GLU A 40 3.96 14.74 -6.73
C GLU A 40 4.12 14.79 -8.25
N ILE A 41 4.55 15.95 -8.76
CA ILE A 41 4.88 16.13 -10.17
C ILE A 41 6.38 16.31 -10.27
N GLY A 42 6.98 15.62 -11.23
CA GLY A 42 8.37 15.82 -11.63
C GLY A 42 8.52 15.83 -13.14
N GLU A 43 9.75 15.71 -13.59
CA GLU A 43 10.12 15.73 -15.00
C GLU A 43 11.24 14.71 -15.24
N THR A 44 11.24 14.09 -16.42
CA THR A 44 12.37 13.26 -16.85
C THR A 44 13.59 14.13 -17.16
N GLU A 45 14.75 13.51 -17.37
CA GLU A 45 15.96 14.20 -17.86
C GLU A 45 15.76 14.94 -19.19
N ARG A 46 14.73 14.56 -19.95
CA ARG A 46 14.37 15.18 -21.23
C ARG A 46 13.31 16.28 -21.09
N GLY A 47 12.85 16.55 -19.87
CA GLY A 47 11.78 17.51 -19.56
C GLY A 47 10.37 16.96 -19.81
N ASP A 48 10.20 15.65 -19.99
CA ASP A 48 8.87 15.06 -20.11
C ASP A 48 8.20 15.02 -18.73
N PRO A 49 6.93 15.43 -18.59
CA PRO A 49 6.32 15.53 -17.27
C PRO A 49 5.98 14.16 -16.69
N GLN A 50 6.15 14.02 -15.38
CA GLN A 50 5.90 12.80 -14.61
C GLN A 50 4.96 13.07 -13.43
N LEU A 51 4.09 12.12 -13.12
CA LEU A 51 3.21 12.11 -11.96
C LEU A 51 3.54 10.90 -11.09
N TYR A 52 3.91 11.13 -9.83
CA TYR A 52 4.19 10.10 -8.86
C TYR A 52 3.02 9.97 -7.88
N LEU A 53 2.52 8.76 -7.68
CA LEU A 53 1.54 8.44 -6.64
C LEU A 53 2.30 7.89 -5.43
N LEU A 54 2.16 8.55 -4.28
CA LEU A 54 2.96 8.25 -3.09
C LEU A 54 2.18 7.40 -2.10
N GLY A 55 2.87 6.40 -1.55
CA GLY A 55 2.39 5.55 -0.48
C GLY A 55 2.33 6.30 0.86
N PRO A 56 1.90 5.62 1.94
CA PRO A 56 1.81 6.22 3.26
C PRO A 56 3.16 6.60 3.88
N ALA A 57 3.10 7.51 4.85
CA ALA A 57 4.21 7.82 5.74
C ALA A 57 4.68 6.55 6.50
N PRO A 58 5.95 6.48 6.96
CA PRO A 58 6.95 7.57 6.95
C PRO A 58 7.75 7.68 5.64
N ASP A 59 7.82 6.60 4.86
CA ASP A 59 8.78 6.51 3.76
C ASP A 59 8.26 7.13 2.45
N HIS A 60 6.94 7.32 2.32
CA HIS A 60 6.31 7.95 1.16
C HIS A 60 6.77 7.34 -0.17
N GLU A 61 6.93 6.01 -0.20
CA GLU A 61 7.42 5.29 -1.38
C GLU A 61 6.55 5.58 -2.61
N CYS A 62 7.19 5.66 -3.79
CA CYS A 62 6.45 5.72 -5.04
C CYS A 62 5.69 4.40 -5.23
N VAL A 63 4.37 4.47 -5.38
CA VAL A 63 3.51 3.31 -5.63
C VAL A 63 3.38 3.06 -7.12
N LEU A 64 3.14 4.14 -7.87
CA LEU A 64 3.06 4.19 -9.33
C LEU A 64 3.62 5.50 -9.84
N CYS A 65 4.22 5.46 -11.02
CA CYS A 65 4.67 6.64 -11.76
C CYS A 65 3.98 6.68 -13.13
N VAL A 66 3.54 7.85 -13.56
CA VAL A 66 2.99 8.09 -14.90
C VAL A 66 3.83 9.14 -15.60
N SER A 67 4.44 8.78 -16.72
CA SER A 67 5.26 9.68 -17.53
C SER A 67 4.56 9.99 -18.85
N ARG A 68 4.46 11.26 -19.28
CA ARG A 68 3.98 11.61 -20.62
C ARG A 68 5.15 11.89 -21.55
N LEU A 69 5.55 10.88 -22.30
CA LEU A 69 6.66 10.93 -23.25
C LEU A 69 6.12 11.32 -24.63
N GLY A 70 6.16 12.62 -24.94
CA GLY A 70 5.55 13.16 -26.16
C GLY A 70 4.03 12.89 -26.24
N ARG A 71 3.61 11.96 -27.10
CA ARG A 71 2.19 11.57 -27.29
C ARG A 71 1.80 10.28 -26.57
N GLN A 72 2.76 9.63 -25.92
CA GLN A 72 2.53 8.39 -25.20
C GLN A 72 2.57 8.66 -23.71
N TYR A 73 1.81 7.87 -22.98
CA TYR A 73 1.86 7.77 -21.54
C TYR A 73 2.39 6.41 -21.15
N VAL A 74 3.34 6.41 -20.22
CA VAL A 74 3.96 5.21 -19.67
C VAL A 74 3.55 5.12 -18.22
N LEU A 75 3.03 3.95 -17.80
CA LEU A 75 2.74 3.64 -16.41
C LEU A 75 3.82 2.69 -15.88
N GLU A 76 4.43 3.06 -14.77
CA GLU A 76 5.47 2.30 -14.09
C GLU A 76 5.04 1.97 -12.65
N ASP A 77 5.57 0.88 -12.11
CA ASP A 77 5.49 0.59 -10.68
C ASP A 77 6.56 1.32 -9.87
N GLY A 78 6.45 1.24 -8.54
CA GLY A 78 7.43 1.80 -7.61
C GLY A 78 8.88 1.29 -7.74
N GLU A 79 9.12 0.24 -8.53
CA GLU A 79 10.46 -0.26 -8.82
C GLU A 79 10.99 0.23 -10.19
N GLY A 80 10.21 1.06 -10.89
CA GLY A 80 10.54 1.57 -12.23
C GLY A 80 10.25 0.55 -13.35
N ARG A 81 9.47 -0.51 -13.09
CA ARG A 81 9.07 -1.46 -14.14
C ARG A 81 7.87 -0.92 -14.89
N ILE A 82 7.93 -0.93 -16.22
CA ILE A 82 6.82 -0.54 -17.08
C ILE A 82 5.70 -1.58 -16.95
N LEU A 83 4.52 -1.12 -16.55
CA LEU A 83 3.30 -1.91 -16.47
C LEU A 83 2.52 -1.85 -17.78
N CYS A 84 2.42 -0.67 -18.40
CA CYS A 84 1.81 -0.48 -19.71
C CYS A 84 2.20 0.85 -20.36
N GLU A 85 1.91 0.94 -21.66
CA GLU A 85 2.05 2.14 -22.47
C GLU A 85 0.75 2.39 -23.24
N HIS A 86 0.28 3.63 -23.28
CA HIS A 86 -0.92 4.01 -24.02
C HIS A 86 -0.76 5.40 -24.66
N ASP A 87 -1.45 5.65 -25.77
CA ASP A 87 -1.55 6.96 -26.41
C ASP A 87 -2.81 7.73 -25.98
N ALA A 88 -3.70 7.09 -25.24
CA ALA A 88 -4.95 7.64 -24.74
C ALA A 88 -5.00 7.60 -23.21
N ILE A 89 -5.22 8.77 -22.61
CA ILE A 89 -5.28 8.95 -21.15
C ILE A 89 -6.39 8.14 -20.48
N GLY A 90 -7.51 7.88 -21.18
CA GLY A 90 -8.61 7.08 -20.66
C GLY A 90 -8.18 5.63 -20.38
N SER A 91 -7.55 5.00 -21.37
CA SER A 91 -7.02 3.63 -21.23
C SER A 91 -5.95 3.55 -20.15
N LEU A 92 -5.08 4.56 -20.06
CA LEU A 92 -4.09 4.63 -18.98
C LEU A 92 -4.74 4.76 -17.60
N SER A 93 -5.80 5.57 -17.47
CA SER A 93 -6.53 5.77 -16.22
C SER A 93 -7.17 4.47 -15.71
N ASP A 94 -7.71 3.65 -16.62
CA ASP A 94 -8.21 2.32 -16.27
C ASP A 94 -7.10 1.41 -15.75
N GLN A 95 -5.91 1.47 -16.35
CA GLN A 95 -4.75 0.69 -15.91
C GLN A 95 -4.20 1.17 -14.56
N VAL A 96 -4.16 2.47 -14.31
CA VAL A 96 -3.83 3.03 -12.98
C VAL A 96 -4.78 2.46 -11.93
N ARG A 97 -6.10 2.48 -12.19
CA ARG A 97 -7.10 1.93 -11.27
C ARG A 97 -6.88 0.44 -11.03
N HIS A 98 -6.61 -0.33 -12.08
CA HIS A 98 -6.36 -1.75 -11.98
C HIS A 98 -5.09 -2.06 -11.17
N ALA A 99 -3.98 -1.38 -11.47
CA ALA A 99 -2.71 -1.55 -10.79
C ALA A 99 -2.81 -1.25 -9.28
N LEU A 100 -3.49 -0.15 -8.91
CA LEU A 100 -3.71 0.22 -7.52
C LEU A 100 -4.55 -0.82 -6.76
N ARG A 101 -5.59 -1.38 -7.39
CA ARG A 101 -6.40 -2.46 -6.80
C ARG A 101 -5.60 -3.73 -6.59
N HIS A 102 -4.73 -4.09 -7.54
CA HIS A 102 -3.90 -5.28 -7.43
C HIS A 102 -2.83 -5.14 -6.34
N LYS A 103 -2.15 -3.98 -6.24
CA LYS A 103 -1.21 -3.70 -5.15
C LYS A 103 -1.89 -3.78 -3.77
N LYS A 104 -3.12 -3.27 -3.65
CA LYS A 104 -3.91 -3.43 -2.43
C LYS A 104 -4.13 -4.91 -2.06
N ALA A 105 -4.51 -5.74 -3.02
CA ALA A 105 -4.71 -7.16 -2.78
C ALA A 105 -3.42 -7.84 -2.27
N ALA A 106 -2.27 -7.48 -2.84
CA ALA A 106 -0.97 -7.99 -2.40
C ALA A 106 -0.62 -7.56 -0.97
N ILE A 107 -0.87 -6.30 -0.59
CA ILE A 107 -0.63 -5.80 0.77
C ILE A 107 -1.52 -6.54 1.78
N ILE A 108 -2.83 -6.65 1.49
CA ILE A 108 -3.78 -7.34 2.37
C ILE A 108 -3.37 -8.81 2.55
N ALA A 109 -3.03 -9.49 1.46
CA ALA A 109 -2.60 -10.89 1.52
C ALA A 109 -1.36 -11.07 2.41
N ARG A 110 -0.34 -10.21 2.27
CA ARG A 110 0.85 -10.25 3.13
C ARG A 110 0.51 -10.02 4.60
N ALA A 111 -0.33 -9.03 4.91
CA ALA A 111 -0.77 -8.77 6.28
C ALA A 111 -1.56 -9.96 6.87
N THR A 112 -2.43 -10.59 6.09
CA THR A 112 -3.17 -11.79 6.51
C THR A 112 -2.22 -12.96 6.80
N VAL A 113 -1.23 -13.20 5.94
CA VAL A 113 -0.23 -14.26 6.17
C VAL A 113 0.56 -13.99 7.45
N VAL A 114 1.01 -12.76 7.67
CA VAL A 114 1.70 -12.37 8.91
C VAL A 114 0.80 -12.58 10.14
N TRP A 115 -0.46 -12.15 10.06
CA TRP A 115 -1.43 -12.34 11.15
C TRP A 115 -1.66 -13.81 11.47
N LEU A 116 -1.82 -14.66 10.45
CA LEU A 116 -1.98 -16.09 10.63
C LEU A 116 -0.73 -16.72 11.26
N ALA A 117 0.46 -16.36 10.81
CA ALA A 117 1.71 -16.85 11.39
C ALA A 117 1.87 -16.43 12.87
N ILE A 118 1.49 -15.20 13.23
CA ILE A 118 1.49 -14.74 14.62
C ILE A 118 0.49 -15.57 15.45
N LYS A 119 -0.71 -15.78 14.94
CA LYS A 119 -1.75 -16.53 15.64
C LYS A 119 -1.32 -17.97 15.89
N GLU A 120 -0.79 -18.66 14.89
CA GLU A 120 -0.27 -20.03 15.05
C GLU A 120 0.88 -20.07 16.07
N SER A 121 1.81 -19.10 16.03
CA SER A 121 2.90 -19.05 17.00
C SER A 121 2.43 -18.82 18.44
N ILE A 122 1.32 -18.08 18.65
CA ILE A 122 0.71 -17.92 19.97
C ILE A 122 0.05 -19.23 20.42
N GLU A 123 -0.69 -19.91 19.53
CA GLU A 123 -1.34 -21.20 19.82
C GLU A 123 -0.29 -22.27 20.19
N GLU A 124 0.77 -22.43 19.40
CA GLU A 124 1.87 -23.37 19.67
C GLU A 124 2.62 -23.07 20.98
N ARG A 125 2.72 -21.79 21.37
CA ARG A 125 3.39 -21.37 22.62
C ARG A 125 2.48 -21.51 23.85
N MET A 126 1.16 -21.55 23.66
CA MET A 126 0.21 -21.69 24.76
C MET A 126 -0.05 -23.14 25.18
N GLU A 127 0.03 -24.10 24.25
CA GLU A 127 -0.07 -25.54 24.57
C GLU A 127 0.91 -26.00 25.67
N PRO A 128 2.21 -25.66 25.65
CA PRO A 128 3.13 -26.05 26.72
C PRO A 128 2.90 -25.27 28.03
N ILE A 129 2.44 -24.02 27.97
CA ILE A 129 2.18 -23.18 29.17
C ILE A 129 0.91 -23.63 29.91
N LEU A 130 -0.06 -24.25 29.23
CA LEU A 130 -1.27 -24.80 29.83
C LEU A 130 -1.14 -26.28 30.24
N GLY A 131 -0.18 -27.03 29.70
CA GLY A 131 0.07 -28.42 30.07
C GLY A 131 0.64 -28.58 31.49
N GLU A 132 1.68 -27.82 31.83
CA GLU A 132 2.35 -27.91 33.14
C GLU A 132 1.48 -27.52 34.37
N PRO A 133 0.64 -26.45 34.35
CA PRO A 133 -0.13 -26.06 35.54
C PRO A 133 -1.34 -26.98 35.82
N VAL A 134 -1.86 -27.72 34.82
CA VAL A 134 -2.97 -28.67 35.02
C VAL A 134 -2.48 -29.92 35.75
N GLU A 135 -1.28 -30.42 35.44
CA GLU A 135 -0.69 -31.53 36.19
C GLU A 135 -0.37 -31.12 37.64
N LEU A 136 0.10 -29.89 37.87
CA LEU A 136 0.36 -29.36 39.21
C LEU A 136 -0.91 -29.16 40.05
N LEU A 137 -2.01 -28.73 39.43
CA LEU A 137 -3.33 -28.65 40.07
C LEU A 137 -3.91 -30.04 40.37
N SER A 138 -3.65 -31.04 39.53
CA SER A 138 -4.10 -32.43 39.76
C SER A 138 -3.47 -33.06 41.02
N HIS A 139 -2.26 -32.62 41.39
CA HIS A 139 -1.57 -33.04 42.61
C HIS A 139 -2.02 -32.30 43.88
N MET A 140 -2.69 -31.15 43.75
CA MET A 140 -3.27 -30.39 44.87
C MET A 140 -4.72 -30.81 45.17
N ALA A 141 -5.40 -31.49 44.24
CA ALA A 141 -6.77 -31.97 44.41
C ALA A 141 -7.01 -32.86 45.64
N PRO A 142 -6.11 -33.77 46.06
CA PRO A 142 -6.34 -34.59 47.26
C PRO A 142 -6.35 -33.76 48.56
N GLN A 143 -5.63 -32.63 48.59
CA GLN A 143 -5.46 -31.85 49.83
C GLN A 143 -6.60 -30.85 50.07
N LEU A 144 -7.33 -30.47 49.02
CA LEU A 144 -8.51 -29.61 49.12
C LEU A 144 -9.79 -30.39 49.49
N VAL A 145 -9.85 -31.69 49.19
CA VAL A 145 -10.99 -32.56 49.58
C VAL A 145 -10.96 -32.91 51.07
N ALA A 146 -9.79 -32.88 51.72
CA ALA A 146 -9.65 -33.17 53.15
C ALA A 146 -9.99 -31.96 54.07
N LEU A 147 -10.36 -30.80 53.51
CA LEU A 147 -10.69 -29.57 54.24
C LEU A 147 -12.19 -29.23 54.20
N VAL A 148 -13.05 -30.22 53.98
CA VAL A 148 -14.52 -30.14 54.08
C VAL A 148 -15.02 -31.21 55.06
#